data_AF-A0A386ZL62-F1
#
_entry.id   AF-A0A386ZL62-F1
#
_cell.length_a   1.000
_cell.length_b   1.000
_cell.length_c   1.000
_cell.angle_alpha   90.00
_cell.angle_beta   90.00
_cell.angle_gamma   90.00
#
_symmetry.space_group_name_H-M   'P 1'
#
loop_
_entity.id
_entity.type
_entity.pdbx_description
1 polymer ?
#
loop_
_entity_poly.entity_id
_entity_poly.type
_entity_poly.pdbx_seq_one_letter_code
_entity_poly.pdbx_strand_id
1 'polypeptide(L)'
;MSGEDRLESLIANLVIPEPWDLRRFVDTLAEQRGKPIALVGRSGLRAAGFPCGLLAETEELTLIVYEERSSRYMVEHTVLHEIGHLLLDHEGERIHAALGDYLGGLVGPAALTRLETALARGVFGTAKELEAEAFANLIMPAMRRRPFAPLRNVFVRG
;
A
#
# COMPACT_ATOMS: atom_id res chain seq x y z
N MET A 1 16.55 -9.59 17.30
CA MET A 1 16.14 -8.17 17.12
C MET A 1 14.73 -8.05 17.67
N SER A 2 14.48 -7.00 18.46
CA SER A 2 13.11 -6.63 18.82
C SER A 2 12.36 -6.10 17.58
N GLY A 3 11.03 -6.01 17.64
CA GLY A 3 10.22 -5.42 16.55
C GLY A 3 10.59 -3.96 16.26
N GLU A 4 10.99 -3.22 17.29
CA GLU A 4 11.44 -1.83 17.21
C GLU A 4 12.77 -1.71 16.42
N ASP A 5 13.76 -2.54 16.73
CA ASP A 5 15.05 -2.56 16.01
C ASP A 5 14.87 -2.86 14.51
N ARG A 6 13.89 -3.71 14.18
CA ARG A 6 13.57 -4.09 12.80
C ARG A 6 12.94 -2.92 12.05
N LEU A 7 12.03 -2.20 12.70
CA LEU A 7 11.34 -1.05 12.11
C LEU A 7 12.30 0.13 11.90
N GLU A 8 13.16 0.43 12.87
CA GLU A 8 14.19 1.47 12.74
C GLU A 8 15.16 1.17 11.60
N SER A 9 15.67 -0.06 11.53
CA SER A 9 16.57 -0.50 10.46
C SER A 9 15.90 -0.39 9.09
N LEU A 10 14.61 -0.71 9.00
CA LEU A 10 13.86 -0.62 7.76
C LEU A 10 13.71 0.85 7.31
N ILE A 11 13.31 1.74 8.22
CA ILE A 11 13.13 3.17 7.91
C ILE A 11 14.46 3.82 7.52
N ALA A 12 15.57 3.46 8.18
CA ALA A 12 16.89 4.00 7.86
C ALA A 12 17.35 3.70 6.42
N ASN A 13 16.82 2.65 5.80
CA ASN A 13 17.15 2.26 4.42
C ASN A 13 16.18 2.84 3.37
N LEU A 14 15.12 3.54 3.80
CA LEU A 14 14.15 4.12 2.87
C LEU A 14 14.62 5.47 2.34
N VAL A 15 14.42 5.67 1.04
CA VAL A 15 14.59 6.97 0.39
C VAL A 15 13.27 7.72 0.50
N ILE A 16 13.16 8.58 1.52
CA ILE A 16 11.99 9.43 1.73
C ILE A 16 12.15 10.71 0.88
N PRO A 17 11.25 10.99 -0.07
CA PRO A 17 11.36 12.16 -0.93
C PRO A 17 11.15 13.45 -0.15
N GLU A 18 11.96 14.46 -0.43
CA GLU A 18 11.78 15.84 0.04
C GLU A 18 11.68 16.80 -1.16
N PRO A 19 10.59 17.60 -1.28
CA PRO A 19 9.38 17.55 -0.45
C PRO A 19 8.65 16.22 -0.61
N TRP A 20 7.90 15.81 0.43
CA TRP A 20 7.12 14.58 0.42
C TRP A 20 6.22 14.45 -0.82
N ASP A 21 6.29 13.33 -1.51
CA ASP A 21 5.38 12.95 -2.57
C ASP A 21 5.17 11.43 -2.56
N LEU A 22 3.93 11.00 -2.33
CA LEU A 22 3.60 9.58 -2.22
C LEU A 22 3.98 8.81 -3.49
N ARG A 23 3.73 9.38 -4.67
CA ARG A 23 4.00 8.68 -5.92
C ARG A 23 5.51 8.49 -6.11
N ARG A 24 6.30 9.54 -5.86
CA ARG A 24 7.77 9.44 -5.91
C ARG A 24 8.32 8.43 -4.90
N PHE A 25 7.75 8.39 -3.70
CA PHE A 25 8.13 7.39 -2.68
C PHE A 25 7.86 5.96 -3.19
N VAL A 26 6.67 5.70 -3.72
CA VAL A 26 6.29 4.38 -4.22
C VAL A 26 7.10 3.97 -5.45
N ASP A 27 7.34 4.88 -6.39
CA ASP A 27 8.17 4.59 -7.57
C ASP A 27 9.61 4.24 -7.16
N THR A 28 10.20 5.01 -6.23
CA THR A 28 11.54 4.73 -5.69
C THR A 28 11.59 3.37 -4.98
N LEU A 29 10.56 3.05 -4.20
CA LEU A 29 10.46 1.77 -3.51
C LEU A 29 10.33 0.60 -4.50
N ALA A 30 9.53 0.76 -5.55
CA ALA A 30 9.37 -0.24 -6.60
C ALA A 30 10.69 -0.52 -7.33
N GLU A 31 11.45 0.53 -7.63
CA GLU A 31 12.80 0.43 -8.21
C GLU A 31 13.77 -0.33 -7.28
N GLN A 32 13.82 0.03 -5.99
CA GLN A 32 14.67 -0.64 -5.00
C GLN A 32 14.34 -2.12 -4.85
N ARG A 33 13.04 -2.48 -4.92
CA ARG A 33 12.58 -3.86 -4.82
C ARG A 33 12.75 -4.65 -6.13
N GLY A 34 12.97 -3.98 -7.26
CA GLY A 34 12.94 -4.61 -8.57
C GLY A 34 11.57 -5.20 -8.95
N LYS A 35 10.49 -4.79 -8.26
CA LYS A 35 9.12 -5.26 -8.47
C LYS A 35 8.16 -4.06 -8.51
N PRO A 36 7.44 -3.83 -9.63
CA PRO A 36 6.46 -2.76 -9.76
C PRO A 36 5.44 -2.73 -8.62
N ILE A 37 5.05 -1.53 -8.18
CA ILE A 37 3.96 -1.33 -7.22
C ILE A 37 2.86 -0.50 -7.90
N ALA A 38 1.66 -1.07 -7.99
CA ALA A 38 0.48 -0.42 -8.56
C ALA A 38 -0.44 0.08 -7.43
N LEU A 39 -0.73 1.37 -7.43
CA LEU A 39 -1.70 2.01 -6.53
C LEU A 39 -3.05 2.10 -7.24
N VAL A 40 -4.11 1.56 -6.64
CA VAL A 40 -5.45 1.54 -7.22
C VAL A 40 -6.48 2.12 -6.24
N GLY A 41 -7.02 3.30 -6.57
CA GLY A 41 -8.12 3.91 -5.82
C GLY A 41 -9.46 3.27 -6.17
N ARG A 42 -10.27 2.91 -5.17
CA ARG A 42 -11.61 2.34 -5.34
C ARG A 42 -12.59 2.83 -4.30
N SER A 43 -13.84 3.00 -4.71
CA SER A 43 -14.94 3.23 -3.79
C SER A 43 -15.53 1.93 -3.24
N GLY A 44 -15.87 1.92 -1.95
CA GLY A 44 -16.61 0.82 -1.30
C GLY A 44 -15.72 -0.27 -0.73
N LEU A 45 -14.41 -0.03 -0.63
CA LEU A 45 -13.44 -1.00 -0.12
C LEU A 45 -13.72 -1.37 1.34
N ARG A 46 -14.02 -0.34 2.17
CA ARG A 46 -14.41 -0.52 3.58
C ARG A 46 -15.68 -1.34 3.75
N ALA A 47 -16.68 -1.10 2.89
CA ALA A 47 -17.96 -1.83 2.92
C ALA A 47 -17.80 -3.30 2.51
N ALA A 48 -16.77 -3.61 1.72
CA ALA A 48 -16.40 -4.96 1.32
C ALA A 48 -15.56 -5.72 2.37
N GLY A 49 -15.34 -5.13 3.56
CA GLY A 49 -14.60 -5.78 4.64
C GLY A 49 -13.10 -5.48 4.66
N PHE A 50 -12.64 -4.49 3.89
CA PHE A 50 -11.24 -4.06 3.82
C PHE A 50 -11.11 -2.63 4.40
N PRO A 51 -11.13 -2.48 5.74
CA PRO A 51 -11.19 -1.17 6.39
C PRO A 51 -9.91 -0.34 6.22
N CYS A 52 -8.75 -1.01 6.11
CA CYS A 52 -7.43 -0.38 6.06
C CYS A 52 -6.93 -0.21 4.62
N GLY A 53 -7.22 -1.16 3.74
CA GLY A 53 -6.69 -1.25 2.38
C GLY A 53 -6.65 -2.71 1.93
N LEU A 54 -6.00 -2.97 0.81
CA LEU A 54 -5.68 -4.34 0.37
C LEU A 54 -4.30 -4.36 -0.26
N LEU A 55 -3.45 -5.26 0.23
CA LEU A 55 -2.17 -5.61 -0.37
C LEU A 55 -2.26 -6.99 -1.02
N ALA A 56 -1.84 -7.11 -2.26
CA ALA A 56 -1.68 -8.38 -2.94
C ALA A 56 -0.38 -8.37 -3.76
N GLU A 57 0.33 -9.48 -3.82
CA GLU A 57 1.60 -9.55 -4.54
C GLU A 57 1.60 -10.73 -5.48
N THR A 58 1.88 -10.50 -6.76
CA THR A 58 2.25 -11.54 -7.74
C THR A 58 3.78 -11.69 -7.83
N GLU A 59 4.23 -12.64 -8.66
CA GLU A 59 5.63 -12.70 -9.08
C GLU A 59 6.07 -11.41 -9.80
N GLU A 60 5.18 -10.79 -10.59
CA GLU A 60 5.49 -9.69 -11.50
C GLU A 60 5.17 -8.29 -10.94
N LEU A 61 4.25 -8.19 -9.97
CA LEU A 61 3.75 -6.90 -9.46
C LEU A 61 3.21 -6.99 -8.04
N THR A 62 3.31 -5.89 -7.30
CA THR A 62 2.61 -5.64 -6.03
C THR A 62 1.44 -4.70 -6.29
N LEU A 63 0.26 -5.03 -5.78
CA LEU A 63 -0.97 -4.25 -5.87
C LEU A 63 -1.34 -3.72 -4.49
N ILE A 64 -1.56 -2.41 -4.39
CA ILE A 64 -2.10 -1.74 -3.20
C ILE A 64 -3.40 -1.04 -3.60
N VAL A 65 -4.51 -1.47 -3.00
CA VAL A 65 -5.85 -0.89 -3.21
C VAL A 65 -6.24 -0.06 -2.00
N TYR A 66 -6.75 1.15 -2.24
CA TYR A 66 -7.16 2.08 -1.18
C TYR A 66 -8.54 2.69 -1.45
N GLU A 67 -9.19 3.16 -0.39
CA GLU A 67 -10.50 3.82 -0.48
C GLU A 67 -10.35 5.25 -1.05
N GLU A 68 -10.73 5.44 -2.31
CA GLU A 68 -10.53 6.71 -3.03
C GLU A 68 -11.39 7.86 -2.50
N ARG A 69 -12.52 7.57 -1.84
CA ARG A 69 -13.40 8.59 -1.25
C ARG A 69 -12.93 9.05 0.13
N SER A 70 -11.71 8.70 0.53
CA SER A 70 -11.09 9.15 1.77
C SER A 70 -10.35 10.48 1.57
N SER A 71 -10.05 11.17 2.68
CA SER A 71 -9.19 12.35 2.60
C SER A 71 -7.79 11.95 2.10
N ARG A 72 -7.07 12.90 1.50
CA ARG A 72 -5.69 12.67 1.03
C ARG A 72 -4.78 12.13 2.13
N TYR A 73 -4.93 12.63 3.35
CA TYR A 73 -4.20 12.14 4.52
C TYR A 73 -4.48 10.65 4.77
N MET A 74 -5.76 10.25 4.72
CA MET A 74 -6.16 8.87 4.93
C MET A 74 -5.71 7.95 3.80
N VAL A 75 -5.74 8.41 2.55
CA VAL A 75 -5.18 7.66 1.41
C VAL A 75 -3.69 7.42 1.59
N GLU A 76 -2.93 8.47 1.92
CA GLU A 76 -1.49 8.36 2.14
C GLU A 76 -1.16 7.45 3.34
N HIS A 77 -1.89 7.58 4.45
CA HIS A 77 -1.76 6.70 5.61
C HIS A 77 -2.08 5.24 5.27
N THR A 78 -3.20 4.96 4.61
CA THR A 78 -3.54 3.61 4.11
C THR A 78 -2.43 3.03 3.24
N VAL A 79 -1.94 3.79 2.25
CA VAL A 79 -0.90 3.27 1.36
C VAL A 79 0.40 2.99 2.12
N LEU A 80 0.78 3.85 3.07
CA LEU A 80 1.96 3.63 3.92
C LEU A 80 1.78 2.43 4.84
N HIS A 81 0.59 2.22 5.38
CA HIS A 81 0.26 1.07 6.20
C HIS A 81 0.41 -0.24 5.41
N GLU A 82 -0.14 -0.31 4.20
CA GLU A 82 0.03 -1.47 3.30
C GLU A 82 1.50 -1.68 2.90
N ILE A 83 2.27 -0.60 2.70
CA ILE A 83 3.72 -0.69 2.48
C ILE A 83 4.45 -1.22 3.72
N GLY A 84 3.99 -0.89 4.92
CA GLY A 84 4.48 -1.46 6.17
C GLY A 84 4.36 -2.98 6.17
N HIS A 85 3.18 -3.50 5.82
CA HIS A 85 2.97 -4.95 5.66
C HIS A 85 3.88 -5.58 4.60
N LEU A 86 4.09 -4.89 3.48
CA LEU A 86 4.96 -5.33 2.41
C LEU A 86 6.42 -5.47 2.85
N LEU A 87 6.97 -4.43 3.49
CA LEU A 87 8.40 -4.35 3.83
C LEU A 87 8.75 -5.15 5.09
N LEU A 88 7.83 -5.27 6.03
CA LEU A 88 7.97 -6.14 7.20
C LEU A 88 7.65 -7.61 6.88
N ASP A 89 7.38 -7.92 5.62
CA ASP A 89 7.02 -9.24 5.13
C ASP A 89 5.93 -9.91 5.98
N HIS A 90 4.90 -9.14 6.32
CA HIS A 90 3.76 -9.65 7.06
C HIS A 90 2.97 -10.61 6.18
N GLU A 91 3.06 -11.90 6.44
CA GLU A 91 2.13 -12.85 5.84
C GLU A 91 0.70 -12.52 6.30
N GLY A 92 -0.22 -12.39 5.33
CA GLY A 92 -1.65 -12.30 5.60
C GLY A 92 -2.37 -13.60 5.27
N GLU A 93 -3.65 -13.66 5.59
CA GLU A 93 -4.48 -14.84 5.31
C GLU A 93 -4.70 -15.04 3.81
N ARG A 94 -4.70 -16.29 3.34
CA ARG A 94 -4.98 -16.65 1.93
C ARG A 94 -6.28 -16.00 1.48
N ILE A 95 -6.35 -15.61 0.20
CA ILE A 95 -7.55 -15.05 -0.43
C ILE A 95 -8.77 -15.91 -0.10
N HIS A 96 -9.64 -15.40 0.77
CA HIS A 96 -10.98 -15.95 0.92
C HIS A 96 -11.77 -15.73 -0.37
N ALA A 97 -12.65 -16.65 -0.74
CA ALA A 97 -13.42 -16.60 -1.99
C ALA A 97 -14.10 -15.23 -2.25
N ALA A 98 -14.59 -14.56 -1.20
CA ALA A 98 -15.16 -13.22 -1.28
C ALA A 98 -14.15 -12.12 -1.68
N LEU A 99 -12.90 -12.23 -1.24
CA LEU A 99 -11.81 -11.35 -1.68
C LEU A 99 -11.39 -11.66 -3.12
N GLY A 100 -11.46 -12.94 -3.52
CA GLY A 100 -11.23 -13.38 -4.90
C GLY A 100 -12.24 -12.76 -5.86
N ASP A 101 -13.54 -12.81 -5.54
CA ASP A 101 -14.59 -12.20 -6.38
C ASP A 101 -14.43 -10.67 -6.50
N TYR A 102 -14.08 -10.00 -5.40
CA TYR A 102 -13.83 -8.55 -5.41
C TYR A 102 -12.61 -8.19 -6.28
N LEU A 103 -11.50 -8.91 -6.09
CA LEU A 103 -10.28 -8.73 -6.89
C LEU A 103 -10.51 -9.09 -8.36
N GLY A 104 -11.30 -10.12 -8.66
CA GLY A 104 -11.69 -10.51 -10.02
C GLY A 104 -12.47 -9.44 -10.75
N GLY A 105 -13.39 -8.77 -10.05
CA GLY A 105 -14.09 -7.60 -10.57
C GLY A 105 -13.18 -6.36 -10.72
N LEU A 106 -12.05 -6.31 -10.01
CA LEU A 106 -11.12 -5.18 -9.99
C LEU A 106 -10.03 -5.27 -11.06
N VAL A 107 -9.36 -6.42 -11.15
CA VAL A 107 -8.20 -6.64 -12.03
C VAL A 107 -8.52 -7.54 -13.22
N GLY A 108 -9.72 -8.12 -13.25
CA GLY A 108 -10.13 -9.10 -14.25
C GLY A 108 -9.68 -10.52 -13.91
N PRO A 109 -10.32 -11.57 -14.46
CA PRO A 109 -10.04 -12.96 -14.10
C PRO A 109 -8.57 -13.36 -14.34
N ALA A 110 -7.97 -12.88 -15.43
CA ALA A 110 -6.60 -13.22 -15.79
C ALA A 110 -5.56 -12.62 -14.82
N ALA A 111 -5.78 -11.41 -14.32
CA ALA A 111 -4.91 -10.82 -13.31
C ALA A 111 -5.23 -11.35 -11.91
N LEU A 112 -6.50 -11.70 -11.63
CA LEU A 112 -6.88 -12.38 -10.41
C LEU A 112 -6.17 -13.73 -10.28
N THR A 113 -6.15 -14.57 -11.32
CA THR A 113 -5.43 -15.85 -11.27
C THR A 113 -3.95 -15.67 -10.94
N ARG A 114 -3.30 -14.58 -11.40
CA ARG A 114 -1.91 -14.24 -11.04
C ARG A 114 -1.77 -13.76 -9.59
N LEU A 115 -2.80 -13.14 -9.02
CA LEU A 115 -2.89 -12.76 -7.60
C LEU A 115 -3.29 -13.95 -6.70
N GLU A 116 -4.06 -14.91 -7.19
CA GLU A 116 -4.45 -16.11 -6.41
C GLU A 116 -3.27 -17.04 -6.14
N THR A 117 -2.31 -17.10 -7.04
CA THR A 117 -1.02 -17.77 -6.82
C THR A 117 -0.16 -17.07 -5.77
N ALA A 118 -0.60 -15.91 -5.29
CA ALA A 118 0.31 -14.90 -4.80
C ALA A 118 -0.36 -14.11 -3.66
N LEU A 119 -0.29 -14.76 -2.48
CA LEU A 119 -0.83 -14.37 -1.17
C LEU A 119 -1.41 -12.94 -1.13
N ALA A 120 -2.74 -12.79 -1.17
CA ALA A 120 -3.33 -11.56 -0.68
C ALA A 120 -3.12 -11.47 0.82
N ARG A 121 -2.87 -10.26 1.30
CA ARG A 121 -2.60 -9.97 2.69
C ARG A 121 -3.65 -8.96 3.13
N GLY A 122 -4.67 -9.42 3.86
CA GLY A 122 -5.87 -8.59 4.12
C GLY A 122 -6.46 -8.68 5.52
N VAL A 123 -6.01 -9.62 6.35
CA VAL A 123 -6.37 -9.70 7.78
C VAL A 123 -5.10 -10.06 8.53
N PHE A 124 -4.59 -9.16 9.36
CA PHE A 124 -3.39 -9.41 10.16
C PHE A 124 -3.71 -9.45 11.65
N GLY A 125 -2.90 -10.20 12.40
CA GLY A 125 -2.98 -10.22 13.87
C GLY A 125 -2.59 -8.87 14.46
N THR A 126 -3.04 -8.60 15.69
CA THR A 126 -2.88 -7.31 16.37
C THR A 126 -1.44 -6.79 16.42
N ALA A 127 -0.43 -7.66 16.56
CA ALA A 127 0.98 -7.25 16.54
C ALA A 127 1.46 -6.75 15.16
N LYS A 128 1.08 -7.46 14.09
CA LYS A 128 1.44 -7.10 12.70
C LYS A 128 0.77 -5.79 12.28
N GLU A 129 -0.50 -5.61 12.66
CA GLU A 129 -1.24 -4.36 12.47
C GLU A 129 -0.57 -3.20 13.20
N LEU A 130 -0.12 -3.40 14.44
CA LEU A 130 0.58 -2.37 15.21
C LEU A 130 1.94 -1.99 14.60
N GLU A 131 2.69 -2.95 14.08
CA GLU A 131 3.97 -2.67 13.41
C GLU A 131 3.76 -1.91 12.08
N ALA A 132 2.77 -2.28 11.27
CA ALA A 132 2.42 -1.56 10.05
C ALA A 132 1.89 -0.15 10.33
N GLU A 133 1.09 0.01 11.38
CA GLU A 133 0.61 1.30 11.86
C GLU A 133 1.75 2.19 12.38
N ALA A 134 2.70 1.61 13.13
CA ALA A 134 3.89 2.32 13.58
C ALA A 134 4.76 2.78 12.40
N PHE A 135 4.94 1.93 11.40
CA PHE A 135 5.64 2.28 10.17
C PHE A 135 4.99 3.49 9.48
N ALA A 136 3.67 3.46 9.25
CA ALA A 136 2.98 4.58 8.64
C ALA A 136 3.18 5.87 9.46
N ASN A 137 2.96 5.80 10.77
CA ASN A 137 3.10 6.95 11.67
C ASN A 137 4.50 7.55 11.75
N LEU A 138 5.57 6.79 11.46
CA LEU A 138 6.94 7.30 11.41
C LEU A 138 7.27 8.02 10.11
N ILE A 139 6.64 7.67 8.99
CA ILE A 139 6.83 8.34 7.69
C ILE A 139 5.93 9.58 7.55
N MET A 140 4.72 9.55 8.11
CA MET A 140 3.74 10.65 8.05
C MET A 140 4.28 12.05 8.49
N PRO A 141 5.19 12.17 9.49
CA PRO A 141 5.81 13.45 9.85
C PRO A 141 6.61 14.11 8.72
N ALA A 142 7.23 13.34 7.82
CA ALA A 142 7.89 13.89 6.63
C ALA A 142 6.89 14.63 5.72
N MET A 143 5.62 14.20 5.71
CA MET A 143 4.55 14.87 4.97
C MET A 143 4.24 16.27 5.48
N ARG A 144 4.51 16.55 6.77
CA ARG A 144 4.27 17.86 7.39
C ARG A 144 5.28 18.93 6.96
N ARG A 145 6.36 18.56 6.26
CA ARG A 145 7.38 19.50 5.74
C ARG A 145 7.07 20.02 4.32
N ARG A 146 5.86 19.83 3.79
CA ARG A 146 5.44 20.33 2.47
C ARG A 146 5.26 21.87 2.42
N PRO A 147 5.81 22.55 1.40
CA PRO A 147 5.11 23.67 0.77
C PRO A 147 3.93 23.12 -0.05
N PHE A 148 2.78 23.77 0.04
CA PHE A 148 1.56 23.38 -0.68
C PHE A 148 1.72 23.56 -2.21
N ALA A 149 1.50 22.50 -2.98
CA ALA A 149 1.25 22.58 -4.42
C ALA A 149 0.12 21.60 -4.79
N PRO A 150 -1.01 22.06 -5.34
CA PRO A 150 -2.09 21.19 -5.78
C PRO A 150 -1.70 20.47 -7.07
N LEU A 151 -2.01 19.17 -7.15
CA LEU A 151 -1.86 18.38 -8.38
C LEU A 151 -2.77 18.97 -9.47
N ARG A 152 -2.18 19.56 -10.53
CA ARG A 152 -2.91 19.94 -11.74
C ARG A 152 -3.13 18.68 -12.58
N ASN A 153 -4.39 18.38 -12.85
CA ASN A 153 -4.77 17.44 -13.90
C ASN A 153 -4.20 17.94 -15.24
N VAL A 154 -3.27 17.18 -15.83
CA VAL A 154 -2.86 17.37 -17.22
C VAL A 154 -3.88 16.63 -18.08
N PHE A 155 -4.89 17.36 -18.56
CA PHE A 155 -5.67 16.93 -19.72
C PHE A 155 -4.80 17.10 -20.95
N VAL A 156 -4.36 16.00 -21.55
CA VAL A 156 -3.87 16.01 -22.95
C VAL A 156 -5.12 16.08 -23.83
N ARG A 157 -5.37 17.24 -24.43
CA ARG A 157 -6.33 17.37 -25.54
C ARG A 157 -5.66 16.87 -26.81
N GLY A 158 -6.25 15.87 -27.44
CA GLY A 158 -6.19 15.69 -28.90
C GLY A 158 -7.22 16.58 -29.58
#